data_AF-A0A946DXC2-F1
#
_entry.id   AF-A0A946DXC2-F1
#
_cell.length_a   1.000
_cell.length_b   1.000
_cell.length_c   1.000
_cell.angle_alpha   90.00
_cell.angle_beta   90.00
_cell.angle_gamma   90.00
#
_symmetry.space_group_name_H-M   'P 1'
#
loop_
_entity.id
_entity.type
_entity.pdbx_description
1 polymer ?
#
loop_
_entity_poly.entity_id
_entity_poly.type
_entity_poly.pdbx_seq_one_letter_code
_entity_poly.pdbx_strand_id
1 'polypeptide(L)'
;LFARHGVIRTPSLPALIETLKLLTVSGPPPGPGLGVLTVSGADCSIVNDVAERHGVTLPPPDPERSVALDGYLGGLGKAVNPYDFSVGTWRDPEAQMRCFSDFAKAGFDSVMLMSSYPLHSPWSSLQNWDHGVDALIAAKRETCIHASYAVSLVETIPDYARALDRGRGHAIAGARGGHGVLCARKPLPRAAS
;
A
#
# COMPACT_ATOMS: atom_id res chain seq x y z
N LEU A 1 -13.18 -25.18 11.33
CA LEU A 1 -11.96 -26.01 11.30
C LEU A 1 -10.72 -25.20 10.94
N PHE A 2 -10.52 -24.80 9.67
CA PHE A 2 -9.31 -24.09 9.20
C PHE A 2 -8.93 -22.80 9.96
N ALA A 3 -9.90 -21.94 10.28
CA ALA A 3 -9.62 -20.68 10.98
C ALA A 3 -8.99 -20.85 12.38
N ARG A 4 -9.23 -21.98 13.05
CA ARG A 4 -8.65 -22.27 14.38
C ARG A 4 -7.18 -22.66 14.31
N HIS A 5 -6.71 -23.04 13.12
CA HIS A 5 -5.33 -23.44 12.85
C HIS A 5 -4.57 -22.36 12.06
N GLY A 6 -5.11 -21.15 11.96
CA GLY A 6 -4.43 -20.06 11.24
C GLY A 6 -4.39 -20.22 9.71
N VAL A 7 -5.18 -21.14 9.15
CA VAL A 7 -5.21 -21.35 7.69
C VAL A 7 -6.02 -20.24 7.03
N ILE A 8 -5.35 -19.45 6.18
CA ILE A 8 -5.97 -18.44 5.33
C ILE A 8 -6.58 -19.12 4.11
N ARG A 9 -7.88 -18.89 3.89
CA ARG A 9 -8.59 -19.38 2.69
C ARG A 9 -8.70 -18.26 1.69
N THR A 10 -8.36 -18.55 0.44
CA THR A 10 -8.50 -17.61 -0.68
C THR A 10 -9.54 -18.12 -1.69
N PRO A 11 -10.26 -17.23 -2.38
CA PRO A 11 -11.35 -17.63 -3.28
C PRO A 11 -10.87 -18.14 -4.65
N SER A 12 -9.58 -17.99 -4.98
CA SER A 12 -9.02 -18.35 -6.27
C SER A 12 -7.51 -18.57 -6.21
N LEU A 13 -6.95 -19.20 -7.24
CA LEU A 13 -5.50 -19.39 -7.37
C LEU A 13 -4.73 -18.05 -7.42
N PRO A 14 -5.16 -17.02 -8.19
CA PRO A 14 -4.52 -15.71 -8.12
C PRO A 14 -4.51 -15.14 -6.71
N ALA A 15 -5.64 -15.21 -6.00
CA ALA A 15 -5.73 -14.73 -4.62
C ALA A 15 -4.76 -15.48 -3.69
N LEU A 16 -4.62 -16.80 -3.84
CA LEU A 16 -3.63 -17.59 -3.11
C LEU A 16 -2.21 -17.10 -3.35
N ILE A 17 -1.82 -16.93 -4.63
CA ILE A 17 -0.47 -16.50 -5.01
C ILE A 17 -0.17 -15.12 -4.44
N GLU A 18 -1.11 -14.18 -4.56
CA GLU A 18 -0.93 -12.82 -4.05
C GLU A 18 -0.85 -12.77 -2.51
N THR A 19 -1.65 -13.59 -1.80
CA THR A 19 -1.51 -13.75 -0.35
C THR A 19 -0.15 -14.35 0.02
N LEU A 20 0.33 -15.36 -0.70
CA LEU A 20 1.64 -15.95 -0.46
C LEU A 20 2.78 -14.96 -0.70
N LYS A 21 2.72 -14.13 -1.76
CA LYS A 21 3.71 -13.07 -2.01
C LYS A 21 3.76 -12.10 -0.83
N LEU A 22 2.61 -11.59 -0.37
CA LEU A 22 2.57 -10.68 0.77
C LEU A 22 3.20 -11.30 2.02
N LEU A 23 2.79 -12.52 2.36
CA LEU A 23 3.24 -13.21 3.57
C LEU A 23 4.72 -13.61 3.51
N THR A 24 5.24 -13.98 2.34
CA THR A 24 6.65 -14.40 2.19
C THR A 24 7.61 -13.22 2.12
N VAL A 25 7.17 -12.09 1.57
CA VAL A 25 8.04 -10.93 1.37
C VAL A 25 7.94 -9.91 2.50
N SER A 26 6.72 -9.52 2.87
CA SER A 26 6.50 -8.51 3.91
C SER A 26 6.16 -9.12 5.27
N GLY A 27 5.84 -10.41 5.34
CA GLY A 27 5.30 -11.04 6.54
C GLY A 27 3.82 -10.72 6.76
N PRO A 28 3.18 -11.32 7.77
CA PRO A 28 1.81 -10.97 8.14
C PRO A 28 1.75 -9.53 8.66
N PRO A 29 0.69 -8.76 8.32
CA PRO A 29 0.50 -7.43 8.91
C PRO A 29 0.36 -7.55 10.43
N PRO A 30 0.99 -6.65 11.21
CA PRO A 30 1.01 -6.75 12.67
C PRO A 30 -0.35 -6.41 13.31
N GLY A 31 -1.24 -5.74 12.57
CA GLY A 31 -2.56 -5.34 13.05
C GLY A 31 -3.52 -4.98 11.90
N PRO A 32 -4.77 -4.57 12.23
CA PRO A 32 -5.85 -4.39 11.26
C PRO A 32 -5.86 -3.04 10.53
N GLY A 33 -5.14 -2.03 11.03
CA GLY A 33 -5.17 -0.66 10.52
C GLY A 33 -4.25 -0.48 9.32
N LEU A 34 -4.83 -0.36 8.13
CA LEU A 34 -4.10 -0.15 6.88
C LEU A 34 -4.17 1.33 6.46
N GLY A 35 -3.01 1.99 6.37
CA GLY A 35 -2.86 3.26 5.66
C GLY A 35 -2.62 3.02 4.17
N VAL A 36 -3.32 3.73 3.28
CA VAL A 36 -3.13 3.59 1.83
C VAL A 36 -2.73 4.91 1.20
N LEU A 37 -1.65 4.89 0.43
CA LEU A 37 -1.17 5.99 -0.41
C LEU A 37 -1.57 5.71 -1.86
N THR A 38 -2.10 6.71 -2.57
CA THR A 38 -2.54 6.55 -3.97
C THR A 38 -2.03 7.67 -4.87
N VAL A 39 -1.93 7.38 -6.17
CA VAL A 39 -1.55 8.36 -7.21
C VAL A 39 -2.74 9.06 -7.86
N SER A 40 -3.95 8.74 -7.43
CA SER A 40 -5.18 9.32 -7.98
C SER A 40 -6.38 9.08 -7.06
N GLY A 41 -7.35 9.99 -7.13
CA GLY A 41 -8.65 9.82 -6.48
C GLY A 41 -9.44 8.60 -6.98
N ALA A 42 -9.24 8.16 -8.22
CA ALA A 42 -9.88 6.94 -8.74
C ALA A 42 -9.38 5.68 -8.02
N ASP A 43 -8.08 5.62 -7.74
CA ASP A 43 -7.50 4.53 -6.94
C ASP A 43 -8.02 4.59 -5.49
N CYS A 44 -8.29 5.78 -4.92
CA CYS A 44 -8.92 5.89 -3.61
C CYS A 44 -10.30 5.22 -3.58
N SER A 45 -11.14 5.45 -4.59
CA SER A 45 -12.46 4.81 -4.68
C SER A 45 -12.34 3.28 -4.79
N ILE A 46 -11.43 2.78 -5.64
CA ILE A 46 -11.20 1.33 -5.78
C ILE A 46 -10.75 0.72 -4.44
N VAL A 47 -9.81 1.37 -3.75
CA VAL A 47 -9.32 0.90 -2.45
C VAL A 47 -10.45 0.87 -1.42
N ASN A 48 -11.29 1.90 -1.35
CA ASN A 48 -12.44 1.93 -0.45
C ASN A 48 -13.41 0.78 -0.71
N ASP A 49 -13.83 0.57 -1.96
CA ASP A 49 -14.76 -0.50 -2.33
C ASP A 49 -14.19 -1.88 -2.00
N VAL A 50 -12.90 -2.09 -2.25
CA VAL A 50 -12.21 -3.35 -1.98
C VAL A 50 -12.03 -3.56 -0.48
N ALA A 51 -11.66 -2.51 0.27
CA ALA A 51 -11.52 -2.57 1.72
C ALA A 51 -12.85 -2.88 2.40
N GLU A 52 -13.94 -2.23 1.99
CA GLU A 52 -15.29 -2.52 2.50
C GLU A 52 -15.69 -3.97 2.22
N ARG A 53 -15.57 -4.41 0.96
CA ARG A 53 -15.90 -5.79 0.55
C ARG A 53 -15.13 -6.84 1.35
N HIS A 54 -13.88 -6.57 1.69
CA HIS A 54 -13.02 -7.48 2.44
C HIS A 54 -12.97 -7.19 3.95
N GLY A 55 -13.68 -6.16 4.42
CA GLY A 55 -13.70 -5.67 5.79
C GLY A 55 -12.32 -5.34 6.36
N VAL A 56 -11.48 -4.69 5.55
CA VAL A 56 -10.21 -4.13 5.99
C VAL A 56 -10.44 -2.72 6.54
N THR A 57 -9.81 -2.43 7.67
CA THR A 57 -9.97 -1.15 8.36
C THR A 57 -8.99 -0.14 7.77
N LEU A 58 -9.54 0.96 7.26
CA LEU A 58 -8.79 2.13 6.83
C LEU A 58 -9.00 3.24 7.88
N PRO A 59 -8.24 3.25 8.99
CA PRO A 59 -8.42 4.27 10.01
C PRO A 59 -7.99 5.64 9.45
N PRO A 60 -8.55 6.76 9.94
CA PRO A 60 -7.99 8.06 9.64
C PRO A 60 -6.55 8.17 10.19
N PRO A 61 -5.69 9.01 9.59
CA PRO A 61 -4.41 9.34 10.19
C PRO A 61 -4.62 9.96 11.58
N ASP A 62 -3.65 9.79 12.49
CA ASP A 62 -3.74 10.44 13.80
C ASP A 62 -3.86 11.98 13.66
N PRO A 63 -4.48 12.67 14.65
CA PRO A 63 -4.74 14.11 14.52
C PRO A 63 -3.48 14.97 14.39
N GLU A 64 -2.36 14.57 15.01
CA GLU A 64 -1.10 15.32 14.98
C GLU A 64 -0.49 15.27 13.58
N ARG A 65 -0.41 14.07 13.01
CA ARG A 65 0.10 13.83 11.65
C ARG A 65 -0.86 14.32 10.58
N SER A 66 -2.16 14.33 10.83
CA SER A 66 -3.16 14.89 9.91
C SER A 66 -2.84 16.35 9.55
N VAL A 67 -2.37 17.16 10.51
CA VAL A 67 -2.00 18.57 10.25
C VAL A 67 -0.77 18.66 9.34
N ALA A 68 0.25 17.84 9.57
CA ALA A 68 1.43 17.80 8.71
C ALA A 68 1.06 17.31 7.29
N LEU A 69 0.21 16.28 7.21
CA LEU A 69 -0.28 15.70 5.96
C LEU A 69 -1.16 16.65 5.15
N ASP A 70 -1.98 17.48 5.81
CA ASP A 70 -2.71 18.59 5.16
C ASP A 70 -1.75 19.59 4.52
N GLY A 71 -0.62 19.88 5.18
CA GLY A 71 0.41 20.78 4.69
C GLY A 71 1.00 20.33 3.34
N TYR A 72 1.23 19.03 3.17
CA TYR A 72 1.73 18.48 1.89
C TYR A 72 0.73 18.61 0.74
N LEU A 73 -0.58 18.72 1.01
CA LEU A 73 -1.62 18.88 -0.01
C LEU A 73 -1.80 20.34 -0.48
N GLY A 74 -1.07 21.30 0.11
CA GLY A 74 -1.09 22.70 -0.33
C GLY A 74 -2.49 23.36 -0.27
N GLY A 75 -3.35 22.90 0.64
CA GLY A 75 -4.73 23.40 0.77
C GLY A 75 -5.74 22.85 -0.25
N LEU A 76 -5.32 21.94 -1.13
CA LEU A 76 -6.17 21.31 -2.14
C LEU A 76 -6.99 20.12 -1.60
N GLY A 77 -6.80 19.75 -0.34
CA GLY A 77 -7.47 18.61 0.26
C GLY A 77 -7.25 18.49 1.76
N LYS A 78 -7.71 17.36 2.31
CA LYS A 78 -7.54 16.96 3.69
C LYS A 78 -6.89 15.59 3.78
N ALA A 79 -6.08 15.38 4.81
CA ALA A 79 -5.48 14.12 5.14
C ALA A 79 -6.57 13.11 5.49
N VAL A 80 -6.89 12.26 4.51
CA VAL A 80 -7.83 11.15 4.63
C VAL A 80 -7.10 9.86 4.27
N ASN A 81 -7.73 8.72 4.55
CA ASN A 81 -7.22 7.41 4.17
C ASN A 81 -8.29 6.71 3.34
N PRO A 82 -8.05 6.39 2.05
CA PRO A 82 -6.78 6.50 1.31
C PRO A 82 -6.31 7.94 1.02
N TYR A 83 -5.00 8.16 1.06
CA TYR A 83 -4.35 9.45 0.88
C TYR A 83 -3.82 9.63 -0.55
N ASP A 84 -4.42 10.55 -1.30
CA ASP A 84 -3.99 10.92 -2.65
C ASP A 84 -2.84 11.94 -2.61
N PHE A 85 -1.61 11.44 -2.62
CA PHE A 85 -0.41 12.30 -2.57
C PHE A 85 -0.14 13.00 -3.91
N SER A 86 -0.81 12.59 -4.99
CA SER A 86 -0.57 13.17 -6.32
C SER A 86 -1.00 14.65 -6.39
N VAL A 87 -1.94 15.03 -5.52
CA VAL A 87 -2.45 16.39 -5.37
C VAL A 87 -1.37 17.38 -4.90
N GLY A 88 -0.40 16.91 -4.12
CA GLY A 88 0.57 17.77 -3.44
C GLY A 88 2.02 17.52 -3.83
N THR A 89 2.50 16.29 -3.63
CA THR A 89 3.94 15.98 -3.64
C THR A 89 4.40 15.23 -4.88
N TRP A 90 3.54 15.05 -5.90
CA TRP A 90 3.80 14.19 -7.06
C TRP A 90 5.13 14.46 -7.79
N ARG A 91 5.48 15.75 -7.93
CA ARG A 91 6.63 16.21 -8.72
C ARG A 91 7.84 16.59 -7.88
N ASP A 92 7.77 16.39 -6.57
CA ASP A 92 8.84 16.72 -5.62
C ASP A 92 9.23 15.45 -4.85
N PRO A 93 10.29 14.75 -5.30
CA PRO A 93 10.72 13.50 -4.67
C PRO A 93 11.08 13.67 -3.19
N GLU A 94 11.69 14.81 -2.82
CA GLU A 94 12.08 15.05 -1.43
C GLU A 94 10.84 15.29 -0.55
N ALA A 95 9.88 16.08 -1.02
CA ALA A 95 8.61 16.26 -0.33
C ALA A 95 7.82 14.95 -0.24
N GLN A 96 7.87 14.12 -1.28
CA GLN A 96 7.21 12.81 -1.29
C GLN A 96 7.83 11.87 -0.25
N MET A 97 9.16 11.83 -0.12
CA MET A 97 9.84 11.04 0.91
C MET A 97 9.42 11.49 2.32
N ARG A 98 9.41 12.80 2.60
CA ARG A 98 8.96 13.34 3.90
C ARG A 98 7.49 13.00 4.17
N CYS A 99 6.63 13.19 3.17
CA CYS A 99 5.21 12.87 3.23
C CYS A 99 4.95 11.40 3.56
N PHE A 100 5.65 10.47 2.89
CA PHE A 100 5.48 9.04 3.12
C PHE A 100 5.99 8.61 4.50
N SER A 101 7.10 9.19 4.97
CA SER A 101 7.60 8.95 6.33
C SER A 101 6.64 9.47 7.40
N ASP A 102 6.02 10.65 7.21
CA ASP A 102 5.02 11.17 8.12
C ASP A 102 3.73 10.36 8.09
N PHE A 103 3.29 9.93 6.90
CA PHE A 103 2.14 9.04 6.75
C PHE A 103 2.37 7.70 7.45
N ALA A 104 3.57 7.11 7.32
CA ALA A 104 3.94 5.88 7.99
C ALA A 104 3.94 5.99 9.52
N LYS A 105 4.14 7.19 10.07
CA LYS A 105 4.08 7.47 11.51
C LYS A 105 2.67 7.78 12.01
N ALA A 106 1.66 7.83 11.13
CA ALA A 106 0.32 8.33 11.45
C ALA A 106 -0.61 7.33 12.16
N GLY A 107 -0.04 6.38 12.90
CA GLY A 107 -0.79 5.42 13.73
C GLY A 107 -1.34 4.18 13.00
N PHE A 108 -0.81 3.85 11.82
CA PHE A 108 -1.19 2.64 11.09
C PHE A 108 -0.40 1.41 11.54
N ASP A 109 -0.98 0.22 11.38
CA ASP A 109 -0.27 -1.06 11.56
C ASP A 109 0.51 -1.45 10.30
N SER A 110 0.04 -1.00 9.13
CA SER A 110 0.69 -1.26 7.84
C SER A 110 0.40 -0.13 6.87
N VAL A 111 1.29 0.05 5.89
CA VAL A 111 1.11 1.00 4.79
C VAL A 111 1.16 0.29 3.45
N MET A 112 0.26 0.66 2.54
CA MET A 112 0.24 0.19 1.17
C MET A 112 0.32 1.37 0.20
N LEU A 113 1.25 1.32 -0.75
CA LEU A 113 1.18 2.18 -1.94
C LEU A 113 0.31 1.49 -2.99
N MET A 114 -0.73 2.14 -3.49
CA MET A 114 -1.49 1.71 -4.65
C MET A 114 -1.14 2.63 -5.83
N SER A 115 -0.42 2.10 -6.82
CA SER A 115 0.01 2.90 -7.97
C SER A 115 0.30 2.05 -9.20
N SER A 116 -0.33 2.38 -10.33
CA SER A 116 -0.10 1.70 -11.62
C SER A 116 0.69 2.60 -12.56
N TYR A 117 1.81 2.10 -13.09
CA TYR A 117 2.62 2.82 -14.08
C TYR A 117 1.84 3.03 -15.39
N PRO A 118 2.06 4.13 -16.13
CA PRO A 118 1.40 4.36 -17.41
C PRO A 118 2.32 4.02 -18.59
N LEU A 119 2.56 2.72 -18.85
CA LEU A 119 3.59 2.23 -19.81
C LEU A 119 3.61 2.90 -21.20
N HIS A 120 2.48 3.44 -21.67
CA HIS A 120 2.34 4.02 -23.01
C HIS A 120 1.94 5.50 -22.99
N SER A 121 2.12 6.21 -21.87
CA SER A 121 1.76 7.63 -21.80
C SER A 121 2.91 8.51 -22.30
N PRO A 122 2.74 9.25 -23.42
CA PRO A 122 3.74 10.23 -23.87
C PRO A 122 3.78 11.47 -22.96
N TRP A 123 2.83 11.59 -22.03
CA TRP A 123 2.65 12.76 -21.17
C TRP A 123 3.28 12.58 -19.78
N SER A 124 3.93 11.44 -19.52
CA SER A 124 4.46 11.14 -18.18
C SER A 124 5.75 10.34 -18.22
N SER A 125 6.72 10.78 -17.43
CA SER A 125 7.92 9.99 -17.13
C SER A 125 7.57 8.91 -16.10
N LEU A 126 7.96 7.66 -16.38
CA LEU A 126 7.86 6.55 -15.42
C LEU A 126 8.61 6.84 -14.11
N GLN A 127 9.60 7.73 -14.16
CA GLN A 127 10.40 8.13 -13.01
C GLN A 127 9.57 8.71 -11.85
N ASN A 128 8.42 9.35 -12.14
CA ASN A 128 7.53 9.85 -11.08
C ASN A 128 6.91 8.71 -10.25
N TRP A 129 6.68 7.54 -10.86
CA TRP A 129 6.21 6.34 -10.17
C TRP A 129 7.34 5.69 -9.38
N ASP A 130 8.56 5.68 -9.94
CA ASP A 130 9.75 5.19 -9.25
C ASP A 130 10.00 5.98 -7.95
N HIS A 131 9.84 7.31 -7.98
CA HIS A 131 9.94 8.15 -6.78
C HIS A 131 8.96 7.75 -5.67
N GLY A 132 7.72 7.39 -6.03
CA GLY A 132 6.73 6.91 -5.05
C GLY A 132 7.15 5.59 -4.41
N VAL A 133 7.70 4.67 -5.20
CA VAL A 133 8.23 3.40 -4.69
C VAL A 133 9.44 3.64 -3.79
N ASP A 134 10.38 4.51 -4.20
CA ASP A 134 11.55 4.86 -3.40
C ASP A 134 11.16 5.57 -2.09
N ALA A 135 10.15 6.44 -2.11
CA ALA A 135 9.61 7.08 -0.92
C ALA A 135 9.00 6.06 0.06
N LEU A 136 8.29 5.05 -0.44
CA LEU A 136 7.76 3.96 0.41
C LEU A 136 8.91 3.14 1.02
N ILE A 137 9.93 2.81 0.24
CA ILE A 137 11.13 2.10 0.72
C ILE A 137 11.84 2.91 1.80
N ALA A 138 12.00 4.21 1.60
CA ALA A 138 12.63 5.10 2.56
C ALA A 138 11.83 5.17 3.86
N ALA A 139 10.51 5.37 3.78
CA ALA A 139 9.61 5.39 4.93
C ALA A 139 9.66 4.07 5.71
N LYS A 140 9.63 2.91 5.01
CA LYS A 140 9.81 1.58 5.62
C LYS A 140 11.12 1.48 6.39
N ARG A 141 12.23 1.94 5.81
CA ARG A 141 13.55 1.88 6.45
C ARG A 141 13.66 2.80 7.66
N GLU A 142 13.07 3.98 7.58
CA GLU A 142 13.11 4.98 8.65
C GLU A 142 12.22 4.60 9.84
N THR A 143 11.03 4.06 9.56
CA THR A 143 9.98 3.85 10.58
C THR A 143 9.79 2.40 10.99
N CYS A 144 10.39 1.47 10.25
CA CYS A 144 10.17 0.02 10.38
C CYS A 144 8.70 -0.39 10.16
N ILE A 145 7.86 0.45 9.53
CA ILE A 145 6.46 0.11 9.25
C ILE A 145 6.36 -1.11 8.33
N HIS A 146 5.34 -1.94 8.54
CA HIS A 146 5.00 -3.00 7.59
C HIS A 146 4.51 -2.34 6.29
N ALA A 147 5.20 -2.57 5.17
CA ALA A 147 4.88 -1.92 3.90
C ALA A 147 4.65 -2.91 2.76
N SER A 148 3.72 -2.56 1.88
CA SER A 148 3.37 -3.32 0.67
C SER A 148 3.11 -2.40 -0.52
N TYR A 149 3.21 -2.95 -1.73
CA TYR A 149 2.96 -2.20 -2.97
C TYR A 149 1.92 -2.95 -3.82
N ALA A 150 0.86 -2.26 -4.19
CA ALA A 150 -0.22 -2.80 -5.00
C ALA A 150 -0.37 -2.00 -6.30
N VAL A 151 -0.82 -2.68 -7.34
CA VAL A 151 -1.12 -2.05 -8.63
C VAL A 151 -2.51 -2.47 -9.07
N SER A 152 -3.28 -1.57 -9.67
CA SER A 152 -4.58 -1.92 -10.24
C SER A 152 -4.48 -2.81 -11.48
N LEU A 153 -3.40 -2.65 -12.25
CA LEU A 153 -3.14 -3.37 -13.51
C LEU A 153 -1.70 -3.93 -13.51
N VAL A 154 -1.54 -5.24 -13.34
CA VAL A 154 -0.21 -5.90 -13.27
C VAL A 154 0.55 -5.84 -14.59
N GLU A 155 -0.19 -5.70 -15.68
CA GLU A 155 0.33 -5.56 -17.03
C GLU A 155 1.07 -4.24 -17.19
N THR A 156 0.83 -3.25 -16.31
CA THR A 156 1.47 -1.95 -16.42
C THR A 156 2.80 -1.83 -15.70
N ILE A 157 3.23 -2.85 -14.95
CA ILE A 157 4.53 -2.80 -14.27
C ILE A 157 5.66 -3.00 -15.30
N PRO A 158 6.60 -2.05 -15.43
CA PRO A 158 7.76 -2.20 -16.31
C PRO A 158 8.61 -3.42 -15.91
N ASP A 159 9.25 -4.07 -16.88
CA ASP A 159 10.09 -5.25 -16.59
C ASP A 159 11.24 -4.96 -15.61
N TYR A 160 11.80 -3.74 -15.64
CA TYR A 160 12.82 -3.33 -14.67
C TYR A 160 12.26 -3.22 -13.24
N ALA A 161 11.02 -2.73 -13.09
CA ALA A 161 10.35 -2.63 -11.79
C ALA A 161 9.98 -4.01 -11.23
N ARG A 162 9.64 -4.97 -12.09
CA ARG A 162 9.45 -6.38 -11.71
C ARG A 162 10.72 -7.02 -11.15
N ALA A 163 11.90 -6.62 -11.65
CA ALA A 163 13.18 -7.11 -11.15
C ALA A 163 13.59 -6.48 -9.81
N LEU A 164 13.25 -5.21 -9.59
CA LEU A 164 13.46 -4.48 -8.32
C LEU A 164 12.71 -5.10 -7.13
N ASP A 165 11.53 -5.69 -7.37
CA ASP A 165 10.68 -6.37 -6.39
C ASP A 165 11.41 -7.50 -5.66
N ARG A 166 12.14 -8.34 -6.41
CA ARG A 166 12.86 -9.51 -5.86
C ARG A 166 14.03 -9.15 -4.94
N GLY A 167 14.55 -7.93 -5.03
CA GLY A 167 15.75 -7.50 -4.32
C GLY A 167 15.52 -6.59 -3.11
N ARG A 168 14.32 -6.04 -2.92
CA ARG A 168 14.07 -4.96 -1.93
C ARG A 168 12.98 -5.22 -0.90
N GLY A 169 12.37 -6.41 -0.90
CA GLY A 169 11.48 -6.84 0.20
C GLY A 169 10.09 -6.19 0.20
N HIS A 170 9.48 -6.01 -0.97
CA HIS A 170 8.06 -5.61 -1.12
C HIS A 170 7.32 -6.70 -1.89
N ALA A 171 6.04 -6.91 -1.59
CA ALA A 171 5.18 -7.74 -2.43
C ALA A 171 4.42 -6.82 -3.37
N ILE A 172 4.62 -6.97 -4.68
CA ILE A 172 3.70 -6.46 -5.70
C ILE A 172 2.47 -7.35 -5.73
N ALA A 173 1.31 -6.76 -5.48
CA ALA A 173 0.03 -7.42 -5.70
C ALA A 173 -0.84 -6.74 -6.74
N GLY A 174 -1.34 -7.56 -7.66
CA GLY A 174 -2.27 -7.13 -8.70
C GLY A 174 -3.71 -7.01 -8.19
N ALA A 175 -4.34 -5.86 -8.38
CA ALA A 175 -5.73 -5.64 -7.99
C ALA A 175 -6.75 -6.33 -8.90
N ARG A 176 -6.36 -6.82 -10.10
CA ARG A 176 -7.17 -7.81 -10.84
C ARG A 176 -7.40 -9.10 -10.02
N GLY A 177 -6.59 -9.33 -8.98
CA GLY A 177 -6.76 -10.34 -7.96
C GLY A 177 -6.72 -9.78 -6.53
N GLY A 178 -7.24 -8.57 -6.31
CA GLY A 178 -7.22 -7.80 -5.04
C GLY A 178 -7.71 -8.50 -3.77
N HIS A 179 -8.09 -9.78 -3.88
CA HIS A 179 -8.23 -10.69 -2.76
C HIS A 179 -6.90 -10.94 -2.01
N GLY A 180 -5.75 -10.92 -2.68
CA GLY A 180 -4.48 -11.40 -2.11
C GLY A 180 -3.92 -10.61 -0.93
N VAL A 181 -3.82 -9.27 -1.10
CA VAL A 181 -3.23 -8.38 -0.09
C VAL A 181 -4.12 -8.30 1.15
N LEU A 182 -5.43 -8.33 0.96
CA LEU A 182 -6.42 -8.15 2.02
C LEU A 182 -6.89 -9.47 2.65
N CYS A 183 -6.48 -10.65 2.11
CA CYS A 183 -6.84 -11.96 2.67
C CYS A 183 -5.97 -12.39 3.87
N ALA A 184 -4.90 -11.67 4.23
CA ALA A 184 -4.11 -11.94 5.45
C ALA A 184 -4.85 -11.60 6.77
N ARG A 185 -6.20 -11.51 6.70
CA ARG A 185 -7.15 -10.91 7.64
C ARG A 185 -7.44 -11.71 8.92
N LYS A 186 -6.73 -12.78 9.25
CA LYS A 186 -6.99 -13.46 10.53
C LYS A 186 -5.76 -13.44 11.40
N PRO A 187 -5.81 -12.83 12.61
CA PRO A 187 -4.75 -13.00 13.59
C PRO A 187 -4.56 -14.50 13.77
N LEU A 188 -3.36 -14.98 13.48
CA LEU A 188 -2.95 -16.32 13.84
C LEU A 188 -3.15 -16.42 15.36
N PRO A 189 -3.93 -17.38 15.87
CA PRO A 189 -3.99 -17.57 17.31
C PRO A 189 -2.57 -17.77 17.81
N ARG A 190 -2.12 -16.95 18.77
CA ARG A 190 -0.86 -17.19 19.47
C ARG A 190 -0.91 -18.63 19.96
N ALA A 191 0.12 -19.42 19.63
CA ALA A 191 0.29 -20.73 20.22
C ALA A 191 0.21 -20.57 21.74
N ALA A 192 -0.78 -21.22 22.35
CA ALA A 192 -0.86 -21.27 23.80
C ALA A 192 0.41 -21.98 24.31
N SER A 193 1.27 -21.23 25.00
CA SER A 193 2.34 -21.76 25.83
C SER A 193 1.78 -22.32 27.12
#